data_AF-A0A151NWF0-F1
#
_entry.id   AF-A0A151NWF0-F1
#
_cell.length_a   1.000
_cell.length_b   1.000
_cell.length_c   1.000
_cell.angle_alpha   90.00
_cell.angle_beta   90.00
_cell.angle_gamma   90.00
#
_symmetry.space_group_name_H-M   'P 1'
#
loop_
_entity.id
_entity.type
_entity.pdbx_description
1 polymer ?
#
loop_
_entity_poly.entity_id
_entity_poly.type
_entity_poly.pdbx_seq_one_letter_code
_entity_poly.pdbx_strand_id
1 'polypeptide(L)'
;MNPNPVIQEVLDNVCAQYRKNAKVLLTKLSQHKDISSWDDQGGFVYKEMLVKGSNMLDLGQGTLQTHAGSSKHPPKGWDIFMKAMAELNIPSSVMGNTVNRDHLERLEVSASDQETPIAPPKK
;
A
#
# COMPACT_ATOMS: atom_id res chain seq x y z
N MET A 1 9.48 -14.43 15.66
CA MET A 1 8.81 -13.14 15.40
C MET A 1 7.33 -13.35 15.58
N ASN A 2 6.72 -12.69 16.57
CA ASN A 2 5.26 -12.75 16.71
C ASN A 2 4.61 -12.13 15.48
N PRO A 3 3.57 -12.74 14.89
CA PRO A 3 2.84 -12.11 13.81
C PRO A 3 2.28 -10.78 14.32
N ASN A 4 2.53 -9.70 13.58
CA ASN A 4 1.95 -8.40 13.90
C ASN A 4 0.41 -8.56 13.90
N PRO A 5 -0.30 -8.26 15.01
CA PRO A 5 -1.74 -8.51 15.13
C PRO A 5 -2.54 -7.86 13.98
N VAL A 6 -2.09 -6.70 13.54
CA VAL A 6 -2.58 -5.92 12.41
C VAL A 6 -2.47 -6.71 11.09
N ILE A 7 -1.32 -7.35 10.85
CA ILE A 7 -1.12 -8.20 9.65
C ILE A 7 -2.06 -9.41 9.70
N GLN A 8 -2.19 -10.03 10.87
CA GLN A 8 -3.02 -11.21 11.05
C GLN A 8 -4.50 -10.89 10.80
N GLU A 9 -4.99 -9.76 11.31
CA GLU A 9 -6.36 -9.29 11.10
C GLU A 9 -6.71 -9.14 9.61
N VAL A 10 -5.82 -8.54 8.80
CA VAL A 10 -6.04 -8.46 7.35
C VAL A 10 -6.06 -9.84 6.72
N LEU A 11 -5.11 -10.71 7.09
CA LEU A 11 -5.02 -12.05 6.52
C LEU A 11 -6.24 -12.92 6.83
N ASP A 12 -6.88 -12.69 7.98
CA ASP A 12 -8.09 -13.40 8.39
C ASP A 12 -9.33 -12.90 7.65
N ASN A 13 -9.35 -11.62 7.25
CA ASN A 13 -10.49 -10.98 6.58
C ASN A 13 -10.40 -10.93 5.04
N VAL A 14 -9.29 -11.39 4.44
CA VAL A 14 -9.15 -11.51 2.97
C VAL A 14 -9.54 -12.90 2.47
N CYS A 15 -10.17 -12.96 1.29
CA CYS A 15 -10.48 -14.23 0.64
C CYS A 15 -9.20 -15.06 0.42
N ALA A 16 -9.32 -16.39 0.55
CA ALA A 16 -8.18 -17.32 0.48
C ALA A 16 -7.31 -17.13 -0.77
N GLN A 17 -7.94 -16.85 -1.92
CA GLN A 17 -7.25 -16.63 -3.19
C GLN A 17 -6.30 -15.40 -3.20
N TYR A 18 -6.55 -14.41 -2.33
CA TYR A 18 -5.72 -13.20 -2.24
C TYR A 18 -4.73 -13.23 -1.09
N ARG A 19 -4.76 -14.24 -0.21
CA ARG A 19 -3.89 -14.32 0.98
C ARG A 19 -2.40 -14.23 0.66
N LYS A 20 -1.95 -14.79 -0.47
CA LYS A 20 -0.54 -14.71 -0.87
C LYS A 20 -0.14 -13.27 -1.20
N ASN A 21 -0.96 -12.57 -1.99
CA ASN A 21 -0.72 -11.17 -2.35
C ASN A 21 -0.83 -10.25 -1.12
N ALA A 22 -1.79 -10.50 -0.23
CA ALA A 22 -1.93 -9.80 1.03
C ALA A 22 -0.67 -9.91 1.90
N LYS A 23 -0.11 -11.13 2.02
CA LYS A 23 1.16 -11.35 2.74
C LYS A 23 2.30 -10.53 2.13
N VAL A 24 2.44 -10.53 0.81
CA VAL A 24 3.50 -9.76 0.13
C VAL A 24 3.34 -8.26 0.39
N LEU A 25 2.12 -7.74 0.21
CA LEU A 25 1.79 -6.33 0.46
C LEU A 25 2.16 -5.91 1.88
N LEU A 26 1.60 -6.61 2.88
CA LEU A 26 1.76 -6.26 4.29
C LEU A 26 3.21 -6.43 4.76
N THR A 27 3.92 -7.43 4.23
CA THR A 27 5.34 -7.62 4.52
C THR A 27 6.14 -6.42 4.04
N LYS A 28 5.97 -5.97 2.79
CA LYS A 28 6.66 -4.79 2.26
C LYS A 28 6.34 -3.52 3.04
N LEU A 29 5.06 -3.26 3.31
CA LEU A 29 4.65 -2.11 4.13
C LEU A 29 5.29 -2.13 5.53
N SER A 30 5.46 -3.31 6.12
CA SER A 30 6.06 -3.43 7.46
C SER A 30 7.59 -3.25 7.50
N GLN A 31 8.27 -3.32 6.35
CA GLN A 31 9.74 -3.21 6.26
C GLN A 31 10.24 -1.78 6.41
N HIS A 32 9.44 -0.79 6.02
CA HIS A 32 9.81 0.63 5.97
C HIS A 32 8.86 1.46 6.85
N LYS A 33 9.05 1.38 8.16
CA LYS A 33 8.17 2.01 9.16
C LYS A 33 8.21 3.54 9.14
N ASP A 34 9.28 4.10 8.60
CA ASP A 34 9.45 5.53 8.34
C ASP A 34 8.49 6.05 7.26
N ILE A 35 8.15 5.21 6.28
CA ILE A 35 7.23 5.56 5.20
C ILE A 35 5.81 5.11 5.54
N SER A 36 5.63 3.85 5.96
CA SER A 36 4.31 3.28 6.22
C SER A 36 4.26 2.47 7.49
N SER A 37 3.25 2.74 8.33
CA SER A 37 2.92 1.94 9.49
C SER A 37 1.42 1.98 9.77
N TRP A 38 1.01 1.30 10.85
CA TRP A 38 -0.37 1.26 11.32
C TRP A 38 -0.37 1.67 12.78
N ASP A 39 -1.37 2.44 13.19
CA ASP A 39 -1.61 2.70 14.61
C ASP A 39 -2.32 1.51 15.28
N ASP A 40 -2.51 1.59 16.61
CA ASP A 40 -3.15 0.55 17.40
C ASP A 40 -4.64 0.34 17.08
N GLN A 41 -5.25 1.23 16.29
CA GLN A 41 -6.65 1.18 15.86
C GLN A 41 -6.79 0.73 14.39
N GLY A 42 -5.69 0.36 13.73
CA GLY A 42 -5.69 -0.02 12.31
C GLY A 42 -5.79 1.17 11.35
N GLY A 43 -5.52 2.38 11.82
CA GLY A 43 -5.35 3.59 11.01
C GLY A 43 -4.01 3.59 10.30
N PHE A 44 -4.00 4.00 9.02
CA PHE A 44 -2.78 4.09 8.23
C PHE A 44 -1.96 5.32 8.64
N VAL A 45 -0.68 5.11 8.91
CA VAL A 45 0.29 6.15 9.22
C VAL A 45 1.27 6.24 8.05
N TYR A 46 1.35 7.42 7.44
CA TYR A 46 2.22 7.72 6.32
C TYR A 46 3.20 8.83 6.68
N LYS A 47 4.51 8.57 6.60
CA LYS A 47 5.56 9.53 7.00
C LYS A 47 5.27 10.18 8.35
N GLU A 48 5.04 9.34 9.35
CA GLU A 48 4.70 9.70 10.74
C GLU A 48 3.36 10.46 10.93
N MET A 49 2.59 10.67 9.86
CA MET A 49 1.28 11.32 9.94
C MET A 49 0.13 10.32 9.83
N LEU A 50 -0.78 10.37 10.80
CA LEU A 50 -2.01 9.57 10.75
C LEU A 50 -2.93 10.05 9.63
N VAL A 51 -3.28 9.14 8.73
CA VAL A 51 -4.25 9.38 7.67
C VAL A 51 -5.65 9.22 8.26
N LYS A 52 -6.26 10.35 8.63
CA LYS A 52 -7.54 10.38 9.35
C LYS A 52 -8.65 9.61 8.62
N GLY A 53 -9.29 8.71 9.36
CA GLY A 53 -10.42 7.92 8.88
C GLY A 53 -10.05 6.80 7.92
N SER A 54 -8.76 6.56 7.68
CA SER A 54 -8.31 5.35 7.00
C SER A 54 -8.56 4.12 7.87
N ASN A 55 -8.74 2.98 7.22
CA ASN A 55 -8.90 1.70 7.86
C ASN A 55 -8.10 0.65 7.07
N MET A 56 -7.31 -0.13 7.78
CA MET A 56 -6.44 -1.13 7.18
C MET A 56 -7.20 -2.20 6.38
N LEU A 57 -8.34 -2.68 6.87
CA LEU A 57 -9.12 -3.70 6.17
C LEU A 57 -9.66 -3.13 4.86
N ASP A 58 -10.22 -1.92 4.89
CA ASP A 58 -10.73 -1.24 3.71
C ASP A 58 -9.62 -1.02 2.66
N LEU A 59 -8.44 -0.55 3.09
CA LEU A 59 -7.28 -0.34 2.22
C LEU A 59 -6.75 -1.65 1.65
N GLY A 60 -6.55 -2.67 2.48
CA GLY A 60 -6.06 -3.98 2.05
C GLY A 60 -7.03 -4.69 1.09
N GLN A 61 -8.33 -4.64 1.38
CA GLN A 61 -9.36 -5.20 0.50
C GLN A 61 -9.44 -4.43 -0.82
N GLY A 62 -9.36 -3.10 -0.80
CA GLY A 62 -9.33 -2.24 -1.98
C GLY A 62 -8.16 -2.55 -2.92
N THR A 63 -7.01 -2.95 -2.39
CA THR A 63 -5.87 -3.39 -3.19
C THR A 63 -6.10 -4.75 -3.84
N LEU A 64 -6.65 -5.70 -3.11
CA LEU A 64 -6.63 -7.11 -3.48
C LEU A 64 -7.83 -7.56 -4.33
N GLN A 65 -9.00 -6.95 -4.15
CA GLN A 65 -10.22 -7.44 -4.77
C GLN A 65 -10.33 -7.02 -6.25
N THR A 66 -10.60 -8.00 -7.12
CA THR A 66 -10.81 -7.81 -8.58
C THR A 66 -12.20 -7.30 -8.92
N HIS A 67 -13.21 -7.72 -8.15
CA HIS A 67 -14.61 -7.33 -8.35
C HIS A 67 -14.93 -6.14 -7.44
N ALA A 68 -14.68 -4.93 -7.93
CA ALA A 68 -15.25 -3.71 -7.37
C ALA A 68 -16.76 -3.67 -7.67
N GLY A 69 -17.52 -4.56 -7.04
CA GLY A 69 -18.98 -4.56 -7.11
C GLY A 69 -19.63 -3.58 -6.11
N SER A 70 -18.91 -3.04 -5.12
CA SER A 70 -19.59 -2.34 -4.01
C SER A 70 -18.99 -1.04 -3.48
N SER A 71 -17.94 -0.46 -4.08
CA SER A 71 -17.56 0.89 -3.68
C SER A 71 -17.50 1.82 -4.89
N LYS A 72 -18.58 2.60 -5.07
CA LYS A 72 -18.57 3.82 -5.89
C LYS A 72 -17.49 4.82 -5.46
N HIS A 73 -16.86 4.60 -4.31
CA HIS A 73 -15.92 5.51 -3.68
C HIS A 73 -14.69 4.73 -3.19
N PRO A 74 -13.47 5.23 -3.48
CA PRO A 74 -12.27 4.67 -2.88
C PRO A 74 -12.33 4.79 -1.35
N PRO A 75 -11.67 3.88 -0.61
CA PRO A 75 -11.61 3.97 0.84
C PRO A 75 -10.90 5.26 1.28
N LYS A 76 -11.18 5.71 2.50
CA LYS A 76 -10.54 6.90 3.03
C LYS A 76 -9.03 6.69 3.11
N GLY A 77 -8.27 7.67 2.60
CA GLY A 77 -6.82 7.60 2.56
C GLY A 77 -6.25 6.81 1.38
N TRP A 78 -7.07 6.36 0.43
CA TRP A 78 -6.63 5.57 -0.73
C TRP A 78 -5.48 6.20 -1.52
N ASP A 79 -5.58 7.48 -1.86
CA ASP A 79 -4.54 8.14 -2.66
C ASP A 79 -3.20 8.22 -1.93
N ILE A 80 -3.23 8.44 -0.61
CA ILE A 80 -2.03 8.46 0.23
C ILE A 80 -1.45 7.05 0.35
N PHE A 81 -2.31 6.04 0.49
CA PHE A 81 -1.91 4.64 0.51
C PHE A 81 -1.25 4.22 -0.80
N MET A 82 -1.83 4.58 -1.96
CA MET A 82 -1.26 4.33 -3.29
C MET A 82 0.11 5.00 -3.47
N LYS A 83 0.28 6.23 -2.99
CA LYS A 83 1.58 6.92 -2.98
C LYS A 83 2.61 6.18 -2.13
N ALA A 84 2.23 5.74 -0.93
CA ALA A 84 3.13 4.96 -0.08
C ALA A 84 3.56 3.65 -0.76
N MET A 85 2.63 2.96 -1.44
CA MET A 85 2.96 1.75 -2.19
C MET A 85 3.94 2.01 -3.34
N ALA A 86 3.78 3.14 -4.05
CA ALA A 86 4.69 3.53 -5.11
C ALA A 86 6.10 3.86 -4.59
N GLU A 87 6.19 4.64 -3.51
CA GLU A 87 7.46 4.97 -2.85
C GLU A 87 8.18 3.72 -2.31
N LEU A 88 7.42 2.68 -1.94
CA LEU A 88 7.93 1.40 -1.46
C LEU A 88 8.17 0.38 -2.58
N ASN A 89 8.01 0.77 -3.85
CA ASN A 89 8.20 -0.09 -5.01
C ASN A 89 7.43 -1.42 -4.86
N ILE A 90 6.16 -1.33 -4.48
CA ILE A 90 5.30 -2.49 -4.31
C ILE A 90 4.82 -2.95 -5.69
N PRO A 91 5.08 -4.20 -6.09
CA PRO A 91 4.76 -4.64 -7.44
C PRO A 91 3.25 -4.54 -7.74
N SER A 92 2.90 -3.89 -8.85
CA SER A 92 1.52 -3.72 -9.32
C SER A 92 0.76 -5.04 -9.43
N SER A 93 1.47 -6.15 -9.70
CA SER A 93 0.91 -7.51 -9.76
C SER A 93 0.18 -7.98 -8.49
N VAL A 94 0.47 -7.36 -7.34
CA VAL A 94 -0.25 -7.62 -6.07
C VAL A 94 -1.70 -7.14 -6.15
N MET A 95 -1.99 -6.13 -6.96
CA MET A 95 -3.33 -5.55 -7.06
C MET A 95 -4.28 -6.46 -7.82
N GLY A 96 -5.52 -6.57 -7.35
CA GLY A 96 -6.57 -7.32 -8.04
C GLY A 96 -7.12 -6.60 -9.27
N ASN A 97 -7.24 -5.27 -9.20
CA ASN A 97 -7.91 -4.47 -10.23
C ASN A 97 -6.89 -3.82 -11.19
N THR A 98 -7.10 -3.95 -12.51
CA THR A 98 -6.25 -3.34 -13.54
C THR A 98 -6.19 -1.82 -13.47
N VAL A 99 -7.29 -1.14 -13.13
CA VAL A 99 -7.30 0.32 -12.95
C VAL A 99 -6.36 0.75 -11.82
N ASN A 100 -6.35 0.00 -10.72
CA ASN A 100 -5.46 0.30 -9.60
C ASN A 100 -4.00 -0.02 -9.97
N ARG A 101 -3.75 -1.08 -10.76
CA ARG A 101 -2.42 -1.41 -11.30
C ARG A 101 -1.87 -0.25 -12.13
N ASP A 102 -2.63 0.19 -13.12
CA ASP A 102 -2.23 1.29 -14.00
C ASP A 102 -1.99 2.58 -13.20
N HIS A 103 -2.80 2.83 -12.16
CA HIS A 103 -2.62 3.98 -11.29
C HIS A 103 -1.32 3.90 -10.48
N LEU A 104 -1.01 2.73 -9.91
CA LEU A 104 0.23 2.50 -9.17
C LEU A 104 1.46 2.68 -10.06
N GLU A 105 1.46 2.06 -11.24
CA GLU A 105 2.59 2.14 -12.18
C GLU A 105 2.88 3.59 -12.59
N ARG A 106 1.85 4.41 -12.81
CA ARG A 106 2.02 5.84 -13.08
C ARG A 106 2.64 6.60 -11.90
N LEU A 107 2.26 6.25 -10.67
CA LEU A 107 2.83 6.83 -9.46
C LEU A 107 4.29 6.41 -9.28
N GLU A 108 4.63 5.16 -9.57
CA GLU A 108 6.00 4.64 -9.51
C GLU A 108 6.93 5.34 -10.51
N VAL A 109 6.47 5.53 -11.76
CA VAL A 109 7.21 6.31 -12.76
C VAL A 109 7.46 7.75 -12.26
N SER A 110 6.43 8.38 -11.72
CA SER A 110 6.52 9.75 -11.21
C SER A 110 7.41 9.86 -9.95
N ALA A 111 7.44 8.82 -9.12
CA ALA A 111 8.29 8.76 -7.92
C ALA A 111 9.77 8.56 -8.30
N SER A 112 10.05 7.73 -9.32
CA SER A 112 11.41 7.50 -9.80
C SER A 112 12.04 8.75 -10.43
N ASP A 113 11.24 9.61 -11.07
CA ASP A 113 11.73 10.86 -11.68
C ASP A 113 12.17 11.92 -10.64
N GLN A 114 11.79 11.76 -9.37
CA GLN A 114 12.19 12.65 -8.28
C GLN A 114 13.52 12.24 -7.61
N GLU A 115 14.08 11.07 -7.97
CA GLU A 115 15.36 10.56 -7.46
C GLU A 115 16.51 10.83 -8.45
N THR A 116 16.82 12.10 -8.74
CA THR A 116 18.13 12.46 -9.34
C THR A 116 18.57 13.87 -8.94
N PRO A 117 19.67 13.99 -8.18
CA PRO A 117 20.77 14.84 -8.64
C PRO A 117 22.07 14.03 -8.67
N ILE A 118 22.41 13.54 -9.86
CA ILE A 118 23.78 13.11 -10.17
C ILE A 118 24.62 14.39 -10.23
N ALA A 119 25.43 14.62 -9.20
CA ALA A 119 26.50 15.59 -9.28
C ALA A 119 27.52 15.12 -10.34
N PRO A 120 28.01 16.01 -11.24
CA PRO A 120 28.88 15.62 -12.34
C PRO A 120 30.28 15.22 -11.86
N PRO A 121 31.01 14.35 -12.60
CA PRO A 121 32.35 13.95 -12.22
C PRO A 121 33.31 15.13 -12.42
N LYS A 122 34.12 15.41 -11.39
CA LYS A 122 35.19 16.40 -11.47
C LYS A 122 36.26 15.88 -12.44
N LYS A 123 36.55 16.69 -13.47
CA LYS A 123 37.77 16.57 -14.30
C LYS A 123 38.99 17.00 -13.51
#